data_AF-A0AAP3ELT8-F1
#
_entry.id   AF-A0AAP3ELT8-F1
#
_cell.length_a   1.000
_cell.length_b   1.000
_cell.length_c   1.000
_cell.angle_alpha   90.00
_cell.angle_beta   90.00
_cell.angle_gamma   90.00
#
_symmetry.space_group_name_H-M   'P 1'
#
loop_
_entity.id
_entity.type
_entity.pdbx_description
1 polymer ?
#
loop_
_entity_poly.entity_id
_entity_poly.type
_entity_poly.pdbx_seq_one_letter_code
_entity_poly.pdbx_strand_id
1 'polypeptide(L)' 'EFKRKNEVQLALDGGDNLTYIAPTMVNLNLTQERYPDVVFRKTREH' A
#
# COMPACT_ATOMS: atom_id res chain seq x y z
N GLU A 1 11.49 -6.05 -0.45
CA GLU A 1 11.00 -6.59 0.84
C GLU A 1 9.52 -6.25 1.10
N PHE A 2 9.11 -4.99 0.95
CA PHE A 2 7.71 -4.53 1.11
C PHE A 2 6.66 -5.48 0.50
N LYS A 3 6.78 -5.78 -0.81
CA LYS A 3 5.81 -6.64 -1.53
C LYS A 3 5.65 -8.02 -0.91
N ARG A 4 6.76 -8.67 -0.53
CA ARG A 4 6.76 -10.01 0.07
C ARG A 4 6.17 -10.00 1.49
N LYS A 5 6.46 -8.97 2.28
CA LYS A 5 6.02 -8.88 3.68
C LYS A 5 4.55 -8.45 3.82
N ASN A 6 4.02 -7.74 2.83
CA ASN A 6 2.66 -7.21 2.83
C ASN A 6 1.78 -7.85 1.74
N GLU A 7 2.16 -9.02 1.24
CA GLU A 7 1.49 -9.69 0.11
C GLU A 7 -0.03 -9.81 0.33
N VAL A 8 -0.46 -10.14 1.55
CA VAL A 8 -1.87 -10.27 1.94
C VAL A 8 -2.65 -8.94 1.89
N GLN A 9 -1.96 -7.81 2.00
CA GLN A 9 -2.53 -6.47 1.95
C GLN A 9 -2.33 -5.81 0.58
N LEU A 10 -1.79 -6.52 -0.41
CA LEU A 10 -1.57 -6.01 -1.76
C LEU A 10 -2.59 -6.60 -2.73
N ALA A 11 -3.19 -5.73 -3.52
CA ALA A 11 -4.14 -6.09 -4.56
C ALA A 11 -3.89 -5.26 -5.83
N LEU A 12 -4.50 -5.67 -6.93
CA LEU A 12 -4.64 -4.84 -8.13
C LEU A 12 -6.01 -4.19 -8.10
N ASP A 13 -6.08 -2.90 -8.41
CA ASP A 13 -7.36 -2.22 -8.64
C ASP A 13 -7.90 -2.49 -10.05
N GLY A 14 -9.06 -1.91 -10.39
CA GLY A 14 -9.68 -2.11 -11.70
C GLY A 14 -8.90 -1.58 -12.91
N GLY A 15 -7.78 -0.87 -12.68
CA GLY A 15 -6.85 -0.42 -13.71
C GLY A 15 -5.48 -1.08 -13.60
N ASP A 16 -5.40 -2.26 -12.97
CA ASP A 16 -4.17 -3.04 -12.75
C ASP A 16 -3.08 -2.30 -11.95
N ASN A 17 -3.47 -1.35 -11.09
CA ASN A 17 -2.52 -0.63 -10.23
C ASN A 17 -2.33 -1.35 -8.90
N LEU A 18 -1.06 -1.45 -8.48
CA LEU A 18 -0.72 -2.02 -7.18
C LEU A 18 -1.27 -1.14 -6.05
N THR A 19 -2.19 -1.71 -5.27
CA THR A 19 -2.95 -1.03 -4.23
C THR A 19 -2.73 -1.71 -2.89
N TYR A 20 -2.50 -0.91 -1.85
CA TYR A 20 -2.33 -1.38 -0.48
C TYR A 20 -3.65 -1.23 0.30
N ILE A 21 -4.19 -2.35 0.80
CA ILE A 21 -5.44 -2.43 1.55
C ILE A 21 -5.11 -2.51 3.04
N ALA A 22 -4.95 -1.35 3.68
CA ALA A 22 -4.70 -1.26 5.11
C ALA A 22 -5.98 -1.60 5.91
N PRO A 23 -5.94 -2.51 6.90
CA PRO A 23 -7.11 -2.80 7.75
C PRO A 23 -7.55 -1.61 8.60
N THR A 24 -6.61 -0.74 8.96
CA THR A 24 -6.81 0.47 9.76
C THR A 24 -5.84 1.57 9.32
N MET A 25 -6.15 2.82 9.65
CA MET A 25 -5.23 3.96 9.41
C MET A 25 -3.92 3.83 10.20
N VAL A 26 -3.96 3.25 11.40
CA VAL A 26 -2.76 3.01 12.21
C VAL A 26 -1.82 2.05 11.49
N ASN A 27 -2.35 0.97 10.90
CA ASN A 27 -1.53 0.05 10.10
C ASN A 27 -0.92 0.73 8.88
N LEU A 28 -1.66 1.62 8.20
CA LEU A 28 -1.10 2.40 7.10
C LEU A 28 0.09 3.24 7.55
N ASN A 29 -0.07 4.00 8.64
CA ASN A 29 1.00 4.86 9.17
C ASN A 29 2.24 4.06 9.55
N LEU A 30 2.09 2.94 10.29
CA LEU A 30 3.20 2.08 10.66
C LEU A 30 3.91 1.46 9.45
N THR A 31 3.16 1.19 8.37
CA THR A 31 3.72 0.68 7.12
C THR A 31 4.53 1.76 6.40
N GLN A 32 4.03 2.99 6.36
CA GLN A 32 4.74 4.14 5.79
C GLN A 32 6.05 4.43 6.55
N GLU A 33 6.02 4.40 7.88
CA GLU A 33 7.22 4.57 8.72
C GLU A 33 8.26 3.46 8.48
N ARG A 34 7.80 2.21 8.35
CA ARG A 34 8.68 1.05 8.11
C ARG A 34 9.29 1.05 6.72
N TYR A 35 8.59 1.60 5.73
CA TYR A 35 9.01 1.61 4.33
C TYR A 35 8.97 3.03 3.76
N PRO A 36 9.89 3.93 4.22
CA PRO A 36 9.87 5.34 3.84
C PRO A 36 10.12 5.57 2.35
N ASP A 37 10.78 4.63 1.67
CA ASP A 37 11.04 4.68 0.22
C ASP A 37 9.80 4.34 -0.63
N VAL A 38 8.72 3.82 -0.01
CA VAL A 38 7.48 3.47 -0.70
C VAL A 38 6.48 4.62 -0.57
N VAL A 39 6.09 5.18 -1.72
CA VAL A 39 5.14 6.29 -1.76
C VAL A 39 3.70 5.78 -1.83
N PHE A 40 2.92 6.09 -0.80
CA PHE A 40 1.48 5.81 -0.75
C PHE A 40 0.71 7.05 -1.19
N ARG A 41 0.06 6.98 -2.35
CA ARG A 41 -0.78 8.06 -2.87
C ARG A 41 -2.25 7.83 -2.47
N LYS A 42 -2.93 8.90 -2.04
CA LYS A 42 -4.37 8.86 -1.72
C LYS A 42 -5.25 8.93 -2.97
N THR A 43 -4.72 9.47 -4.06
CA THR A 43 -5.40 9.68 -5.32
C THR A 43 -4.50 9.21 -6.46
N ARG A 44 -5.12 8.81 -7.57
CA ARG A 44 -4.43 8.51 -8.83
C ARG A 44 -5.19 9.12 -10.01
N GLU A 45 -4.50 9.24 -11.14
CA GLU A 45 -5.12 9.51 -12.44
C GLU A 45 -5.93 8.30 -12.91
N HIS A 46 -6.96 8.53 -13.72
CA HIS A 46 -7.90 7.49 -14.19
C HIS A 46 -7.42 6.81 -15.46
#